data_AF-A0A5K0Y881-F1
#
_entry.id   AF-A0A5K0Y881-F1
#
_cell.length_a   1.000
_cell.length_b   1.000
_cell.length_c   1.000
_cell.angle_alpha   90.00
_cell.angle_beta   90.00
_cell.angle_gamma   90.00
#
_symmetry.space_group_name_H-M   'P 1'
#
loop_
_entity.id
_entity.type
_entity.pdbx_description
1 polymer ?
#
loop_
_entity_poly.entity_id
_entity_poly.type
_entity_poly.pdbx_seq_one_letter_code
_entity_poly.pdbx_strand_id
1 'polypeptide(L)'
;YSTEYGMFHFCVADTEHDWRPGTEQYKFIEHCLATADRQKQPWLIFVAHRVLGYSSNSWYAQEGSFEEPMGRESLQGLWQKYKVDLAFYGHVHNYERTCPTYE
;
A
#
# COMPACT_ATOMS: atom_id res chain seq x y z
N TYR A 1 -6.92 8.17 -4.89
CA TYR A 1 -6.71 9.63 -4.92
C TYR A 1 -5.53 10.00 -4.02
N SER A 2 -4.97 11.19 -4.15
CA SER A 2 -3.90 11.69 -3.27
C SER A 2 -4.39 12.87 -2.42
N THR A 3 -3.80 13.04 -1.23
CA THR A 3 -4.07 14.20 -0.38
C THR A 3 -2.87 14.47 0.52
N GLU A 4 -2.81 15.69 1.05
CA GLU A 4 -1.66 16.18 1.82
C GLU A 4 -2.14 16.88 3.08
N TYR A 5 -1.39 16.71 4.16
CA TYR A 5 -1.63 17.43 5.40
C TYR A 5 -0.31 17.71 6.11
N GLY A 6 0.13 18.98 6.11
CA GLY A 6 1.41 19.36 6.70
C GLY A 6 2.57 18.57 6.10
N MET A 7 3.24 17.76 6.93
CA MET A 7 4.39 16.93 6.55
C MET A 7 4.02 15.58 5.93
N PHE A 8 2.72 15.29 5.75
CA PHE A 8 2.23 14.00 5.28
C PHE A 8 1.71 14.08 3.84
N HIS A 9 2.13 13.11 3.03
CA HIS A 9 1.61 12.86 1.68
C HIS A 9 0.96 11.47 1.66
N PHE A 10 -0.32 11.40 1.29
CA PHE A 10 -1.12 10.18 1.29
C PHE A 10 -1.47 9.76 -0.12
N CYS A 11 -1.22 8.48 -0.45
CA CYS A 11 -1.69 7.82 -1.66
C CYS A 11 -2.75 6.78 -1.29
N VAL A 12 -4.00 7.04 -1.65
CA VAL A 12 -5.15 6.19 -1.29
C VAL A 12 -5.59 5.37 -2.50
N ALA A 13 -5.49 4.06 -2.38
CA ALA A 13 -5.90 3.08 -3.39
C ALA A 13 -7.32 2.55 -3.12
N ASP A 14 -7.99 2.15 -4.18
CA ASP A 14 -9.26 1.44 -4.20
C ASP A 14 -9.02 -0.05 -4.51
N THR A 15 -9.21 -0.89 -3.49
CA THR A 15 -8.99 -2.33 -3.59
C THR A 15 -10.14 -3.10 -4.21
N GLU A 16 -11.20 -2.42 -4.63
CA GLU A 16 -12.28 -3.06 -5.39
C GLU A 16 -12.08 -2.89 -6.92
N HIS A 17 -11.01 -2.20 -7.32
CA HIS A 17 -10.55 -2.09 -8.71
C HIS A 17 -9.13 -2.64 -8.87
N ASP A 18 -8.77 -3.06 -10.08
CA ASP A 18 -7.47 -3.68 -10.36
C ASP A 18 -6.30 -2.72 -10.07
N TRP A 19 -5.35 -3.14 -9.23
CA TRP A 19 -4.15 -2.38 -8.84
C TRP A 19 -2.86 -2.87 -9.52
N ARG A 20 -2.95 -3.90 -10.36
CA ARG A 20 -1.77 -4.58 -10.93
C ARG A 20 -1.02 -3.74 -11.97
N PRO A 21 0.26 -4.03 -12.24
CA PRO A 21 1.04 -3.30 -13.24
C PRO A 21 0.32 -3.14 -14.58
N GLY A 22 0.35 -1.92 -15.12
CA GLY A 22 -0.29 -1.57 -16.40
C GLY A 22 -1.70 -0.98 -16.27
N THR A 23 -2.38 -1.17 -15.14
CA THR A 23 -3.69 -0.59 -14.86
C THR A 23 -3.64 0.93 -14.69
N GLU A 24 -4.81 1.58 -14.81
CA GLU A 24 -4.95 3.02 -14.51
C GLU A 24 -4.57 3.32 -13.06
N GLN A 25 -5.05 2.50 -12.12
CA GLN A 25 -4.76 2.66 -10.71
C GLN A 25 -3.28 2.47 -10.38
N TYR A 26 -2.58 1.49 -10.98
CA TYR A 26 -1.14 1.33 -10.79
C TYR A 26 -0.35 2.57 -11.23
N LYS A 27 -0.69 3.12 -12.41
CA LYS A 27 -0.07 4.35 -12.93
C LYS A 27 -0.36 5.54 -12.02
N PHE A 28 -1.58 5.63 -11.50
CA PHE A 28 -1.95 6.63 -10.50
C PHE A 28 -1.10 6.48 -9.22
N ILE A 29 -0.96 5.27 -8.68
CA ILE A 29 -0.17 5.01 -7.47
C ILE A 29 1.30 5.39 -7.70
N GLU A 30 1.90 4.96 -8.82
CA GLU A 30 3.28 5.35 -9.17
C GLU A 30 3.43 6.88 -9.26
N HIS A 31 2.49 7.55 -9.93
CA HIS A 31 2.51 9.02 -10.05
C HIS A 31 2.37 9.72 -8.70
N CYS A 32 1.45 9.27 -7.84
CA CYS A 32 1.25 9.80 -6.50
C CYS A 32 2.54 9.68 -5.68
N LEU A 33 3.12 8.48 -5.61
CA LEU A 33 4.34 8.24 -4.84
C LEU A 33 5.55 9.04 -5.38
N ALA A 34 5.64 9.20 -6.70
CA ALA A 34 6.74 9.92 -7.35
C ALA A 34 6.70 11.43 -7.17
N THR A 35 5.53 12.01 -6.90
CA THR A 35 5.34 13.47 -6.81
C THR A 35 5.52 14.03 -5.40
N ALA A 36 5.70 13.17 -4.39
CA ALA A 36 5.97 13.58 -3.03
C ALA A 36 7.34 14.28 -2.89
N ASP A 37 7.35 15.55 -2.48
CA ASP A 37 8.57 16.28 -2.11
C ASP A 37 9.01 15.86 -0.70
N ARG A 38 9.89 14.85 -0.62
CA ARG A 38 10.34 14.27 0.65
C ARG A 38 11.12 15.25 1.55
N GLN A 39 11.58 16.39 1.04
CA GLN A 39 12.21 17.42 1.88
C GLN A 39 11.15 18.19 2.69
N LYS A 40 9.98 18.45 2.08
CA LYS A 40 8.87 19.18 2.73
C LYS A 40 7.88 18.25 3.43
N GLN A 41 7.65 17.09 2.83
CA GLN A 41 6.71 16.05 3.25
C GLN A 41 7.46 14.73 3.46
N PRO A 42 8.21 14.60 4.56
CA PRO A 42 9.02 13.41 4.81
C PRO A 42 8.18 12.14 4.99
N TRP A 43 6.91 12.25 5.40
CA TRP A 43 6.03 11.12 5.69
C TRP A 43 5.19 10.74 4.47
N LEU A 44 5.59 9.68 3.77
CA LEU A 44 4.90 9.11 2.61
C LEU A 44 4.08 7.88 3.04
N ILE A 45 2.76 8.00 2.96
CA ILE A 45 1.82 7.02 3.49
C ILE A 45 0.99 6.42 2.37
N PHE A 46 0.98 5.10 2.26
CA PHE A 46 0.06 4.37 1.39
C PHE A 46 -1.14 3.87 2.21
N VAL A 47 -2.35 3.96 1.64
CA VAL A 47 -3.58 3.50 2.31
C VAL A 47 -4.43 2.73 1.31
N ALA A 48 -4.97 1.59 1.74
CA ALA A 48 -5.90 0.77 0.96
C ALA A 48 -6.90 0.06 1.90
N HIS A 49 -8.06 -0.39 1.39
CA HIS A 49 -9.03 -1.11 2.22
C HIS A 49 -8.62 -2.57 2.46
N ARG A 50 -8.59 -3.41 1.43
CA ARG A 50 -8.09 -4.79 1.53
C ARG A 50 -6.59 -4.84 1.80
N VAL A 51 -6.14 -5.96 2.35
CA VAL A 51 -4.74 -6.14 2.75
C VAL A 51 -3.89 -6.47 1.52
N LEU A 52 -3.22 -5.46 0.97
CA LEU A 52 -2.27 -5.65 -0.14
C LEU A 52 -0.83 -5.93 0.34
N GLY A 53 -0.57 -5.85 1.65
CA GLY A 53 0.76 -6.06 2.24
C GLY A 53 0.84 -7.35 3.03
N TYR A 54 0.49 -7.29 4.32
CA TYR A 54 0.67 -8.42 5.23
C TYR A 54 -0.48 -8.49 6.23
N SER A 55 -1.02 -9.69 6.41
CA SER A 55 -1.84 -10.05 7.56
C SER A 55 -1.77 -11.54 7.86
N SER A 56 -1.66 -11.87 9.15
CA SER A 56 -1.77 -13.22 9.70
C SER A 56 -3.23 -13.65 9.92
N ASN A 57 -4.19 -13.00 9.25
CA ASN A 57 -5.60 -13.35 9.37
C ASN A 57 -5.83 -14.81 8.95
N SER A 58 -6.64 -15.52 9.74
CA SER A 58 -6.90 -16.95 9.51
C SER A 58 -7.61 -17.24 8.18
N TRP A 59 -8.39 -16.31 7.65
CA TRP A 59 -9.07 -16.49 6.36
C TRP A 59 -8.06 -16.49 5.21
N TYR A 60 -7.18 -15.49 5.13
CA TYR A 60 -6.09 -15.52 4.14
C TYR A 60 -5.23 -16.78 4.29
N ALA A 61 -4.87 -17.15 5.54
CA ALA A 61 -4.07 -18.34 5.78
C ALA A 61 -4.75 -19.66 5.34
N GLN A 62 -6.08 -19.77 5.48
CA GLN A 62 -6.85 -20.91 4.99
C GLN A 62 -6.85 -21.01 3.46
N GLU A 63 -6.73 -19.87 2.77
CA GLU A 63 -6.55 -19.79 1.32
C GLU A 63 -5.07 -19.90 0.89
N GLY A 64 -4.16 -20.14 1.83
CA GLY A 64 -2.73 -20.27 1.56
C GLY A 64 -2.02 -18.95 1.29
N SER A 65 -2.55 -17.83 1.80
CA SER A 65 -2.02 -16.49 1.62
C SER A 65 -1.85 -15.74 2.96
N PHE A 66 -1.14 -14.62 2.93
CA PHE A 66 -1.04 -13.65 4.03
C PHE A 66 -1.42 -12.24 3.56
N GLU A 67 -2.19 -12.17 2.46
CA GLU A 67 -2.64 -10.96 1.77
C GLU A 67 -3.73 -11.30 0.76
N GLU A 68 -4.34 -10.29 0.14
CA GLU A 68 -5.08 -10.49 -1.11
C GLU A 68 -4.18 -11.11 -2.18
N PRO A 69 -4.66 -12.09 -2.97
CA PRO A 69 -3.89 -12.66 -4.07
C PRO A 69 -3.35 -11.57 -5.02
N MET A 70 -2.04 -11.63 -5.32
CA MET A 70 -1.32 -10.62 -6.12
C MET A 70 -1.24 -9.24 -5.45
N GLY A 71 -1.39 -9.17 -4.12
CA GLY A 71 -1.38 -7.94 -3.34
C GLY A 71 0.00 -7.28 -3.40
N ARG A 72 0.99 -7.87 -2.70
CA ARG A 72 2.30 -7.23 -2.55
C ARG A 72 3.11 -7.33 -3.82
N GLU A 73 3.06 -8.45 -4.54
CA GLU A 73 3.94 -8.66 -5.70
C GLU A 73 3.70 -7.60 -6.77
N SER A 74 2.47 -7.07 -6.82
CA SER A 74 2.08 -6.00 -7.73
C SER A 74 2.64 -4.64 -7.34
N LEU A 75 2.72 -4.31 -6.05
CA LEU A 75 2.93 -2.92 -5.60
C LEU A 75 4.22 -2.70 -4.79
N GLN A 76 4.81 -3.76 -4.21
CA GLN A 76 5.98 -3.62 -3.34
C GLN A 76 7.19 -3.02 -4.06
N GLY A 77 7.31 -3.23 -5.37
CA GLY A 77 8.34 -2.57 -6.20
C GLY A 77 8.20 -1.04 -6.19
N LEU A 78 6.97 -0.51 -6.22
CA LEU A 78 6.72 0.93 -6.09
C LEU A 78 6.98 1.40 -4.66
N TRP A 79 6.47 0.68 -3.66
CA TRP A 79 6.67 1.04 -2.25
C TRP A 79 8.16 1.13 -1.89
N GLN A 80 8.96 0.18 -2.36
CA GLN A 80 10.40 0.16 -2.16
C GLN A 80 11.12 1.26 -2.94
N LYS A 81 10.76 1.45 -4.23
CA LYS A 81 11.37 2.49 -5.10
C LYS A 81 11.19 3.90 -4.51
N TYR A 82 10.00 4.21 -4.01
CA TYR A 82 9.66 5.54 -3.47
C TYR A 82 9.81 5.65 -1.95
N LYS A 83 10.22 4.56 -1.28
CA LYS A 83 10.40 4.47 0.16
C LYS A 83 9.15 4.91 0.91
N VAL A 84 8.02 4.25 0.64
CA VAL A 84 6.80 4.40 1.45
C VAL A 84 7.14 4.06 2.89
N ASP A 85 6.82 4.95 3.82
CA ASP A 85 7.21 4.79 5.23
C ASP A 85 6.24 3.85 5.96
N LEU A 86 4.94 3.99 5.66
CA LEU A 86 3.87 3.17 6.24
C LEU A 86 2.82 2.86 5.17
N ALA A 87 2.36 1.61 5.15
CA ALA A 87 1.19 1.17 4.40
C ALA A 87 0.11 0.71 5.39
N PHE A 88 -1.07 1.31 5.32
CA PHE A 88 -2.20 0.99 6.19
C PHE A 88 -3.30 0.26 5.42
N TYR A 89 -3.85 -0.77 6.07
CA TYR A 89 -4.94 -1.59 5.55
C TYR A 89 -6.08 -1.65 6.56
N GLY A 90 -7.30 -1.84 6.05
CA GLY A 90 -8.48 -2.19 6.84
C GLY A 90 -8.86 -3.65 6.56
N HIS A 91 -10.13 -3.87 6.23
CA HIS A 91 -10.75 -5.15 5.81
C HIS A 91 -10.71 -6.27 6.85
N VAL A 92 -9.53 -6.63 7.34
CA VAL A 92 -9.34 -7.54 8.47
C VAL A 92 -9.67 -6.81 9.78
N HIS A 93 -10.63 -7.33 10.54
CA HIS A 93 -11.13 -6.70 11.77
C HIS A 93 -10.29 -6.99 13.01
N ASN A 94 -8.99 -6.70 12.96
CA ASN A 94 -8.08 -6.71 14.10
C ASN A 94 -6.94 -5.70 13.88
N TYR A 95 -5.99 -5.63 14.81
CA TYR A 95 -4.76 -4.84 14.64
C TYR A 95 -3.56 -5.78 14.48
N GLU A 96 -2.71 -5.47 13.51
CA GLU A 96 -1.45 -6.16 13.25
C GLU A 96 -0.41 -5.14 12.77
N ARG A 97 0.87 -5.41 13.06
CA ARG A 97 1.99 -4.56 12.62
C ARG A 97 3.21 -5.42 12.30
N THR A 98 3.81 -5.17 11.14
CA THR A 98 5.02 -5.85 10.69
C THR A 98 6.28 -5.12 11.16
N CYS A 99 7.43 -5.76 10.99
CA CYS A 99 8.71 -5.06 10.88
C CYS A 99 8.77 -4.28 9.55
N PRO A 100 9.73 -3.34 9.38
CA PRO A 100 10.12 -2.87 8.06
C PRO A 100 10.54 -4.08 7.21
N THR A 101 9.89 -4.29 6.08
CA THR A 101 10.01 -5.52 5.28
C THR A 101 9.97 -5.22 3.79
N TYR A 102 10.59 -6.11 3.02
CA TYR A 102 10.57 -6.20 1.57
C TYR A 102 10.95 -7.64 1.19
N GLU A 103 10.27 -8.24 0.22
CA GLU A 103 10.54 -9.61 -0.26
C GLU A 103 11.33 -9.66 -1.57
#